data_AF-A0A7S2J996-F1
#
_entry.id   AF-A0A7S2J996-F1
#
_cell.length_a   1.000
_cell.length_b   1.000
_cell.length_c   1.000
_cell.angle_alpha   90.00
_cell.angle_beta   90.00
_cell.angle_gamma   90.00
#
_symmetry.space_group_name_H-M   'P 1'
#
loop_
_entity.id
_entity.type
_entity.pdbx_description
1 polymer ?
#
loop_
_entity_poly.entity_id
_entity_poly.type
_entity_poly.pdbx_seq_one_letter_code
_entity_poly.pdbx_strand_id
1 'polypeptide(L)'
;ATAITCVHLSRLAVEDHYPSGEKKGGAISSTGLGISSYYLLAQRALSLQTGAGYFNPLGRCCSFDASALGILRGEGTGGFVVKPYTKLLDGEQVTVDSSPPVGLLCSTSTNCSAVDASIRAPHGPALQEIMCSSLDEAQVTPLDVDCVEVHGEGRMLPDVIDV
;
A
#
# COMPACT_ATOMS: atom_id res chain seq x y z
N ALA A 1 -10.91 -14.74 -4.52
CA ALA A 1 -10.29 -14.63 -3.19
C ALA A 1 -9.61 -13.28 -3.18
N THR A 2 -10.09 -12.34 -2.37
CA THR A 2 -9.75 -10.92 -2.47
C THR A 2 -8.27 -10.71 -2.16
N ALA A 3 -7.46 -10.46 -3.18
CA ALA A 3 -6.06 -10.09 -3.02
C ALA A 3 -6.01 -8.62 -2.60
N ILE A 4 -5.61 -8.37 -1.36
CA ILE A 4 -5.38 -7.02 -0.84
C ILE A 4 -3.99 -6.59 -1.31
N THR A 5 -3.92 -5.85 -2.40
CA THR A 5 -2.68 -5.24 -2.89
C THR A 5 -2.66 -3.76 -2.54
N CYS A 6 -2.32 -3.45 -1.28
CA CYS A 6 -1.51 -2.29 -0.89
C CYS A 6 -1.32 -2.33 0.62
N VAL A 7 -0.16 -2.82 1.07
CA VAL A 7 0.26 -2.72 2.46
C VAL A 7 1.44 -1.77 2.52
N HIS A 8 1.22 -0.55 3.02
CA HIS A 8 2.32 0.33 3.38
C HIS A 8 2.97 -0.21 4.67
N LEU A 9 3.88 -1.17 4.50
CA LEU A 9 4.67 -1.78 5.58
C LEU A 9 5.77 -0.80 6.02
N SER A 10 5.47 0.08 6.98
CA SER A 10 6.48 1.01 7.50
C SER A 10 7.56 0.33 8.35
N ARG A 11 7.43 -0.96 8.70
CA ARG A 11 8.53 -1.77 9.24
C ARG A 11 8.19 -3.24 9.33
N LEU A 12 8.36 -3.92 8.22
CA LEU A 12 8.64 -5.34 8.16
C LEU A 12 9.72 -5.46 7.12
N ALA A 13 10.78 -6.22 7.40
CA ALA A 13 11.90 -6.38 6.47
C ALA A 13 11.36 -6.89 5.14
N VAL A 14 11.07 -5.95 4.24
CA VAL A 14 10.89 -6.18 2.82
C VAL A 14 12.26 -6.71 2.38
N GLU A 15 12.26 -7.82 1.66
CA GLU A 15 13.47 -8.23 0.96
C GLU A 15 13.75 -7.13 -0.07
N ASP A 16 14.50 -6.10 0.33
CA ASP A 16 14.94 -5.01 -0.55
C ASP A 16 15.78 -5.63 -1.67
N HIS A 17 15.14 -6.01 -2.78
CA HIS A 17 15.82 -6.35 -4.01
C HIS A 17 16.25 -5.04 -4.66
N TYR A 18 17.53 -4.70 -4.52
CA TYR A 18 18.13 -3.71 -5.39
C TYR A 18 18.14 -4.24 -6.84
N PRO A 19 18.09 -3.35 -7.85
CA PRO A 19 18.27 -3.74 -9.25
C PRO A 19 19.63 -4.41 -9.54
N SER A 20 20.57 -4.40 -8.57
CA SER A 20 21.84 -5.14 -8.60
C SER A 20 21.75 -6.59 -8.10
N GLY A 21 20.62 -7.06 -7.59
CA GLY A 21 20.44 -8.43 -7.09
C GLY A 21 21.16 -8.74 -5.77
N GLU A 22 21.79 -7.76 -5.12
CA GLU A 22 22.46 -7.95 -3.84
C GLU A 22 21.47 -7.91 -2.67
N LYS A 23 21.30 -9.04 -1.99
CA LYS A 23 20.56 -9.15 -0.72
C LYS A 23 21.40 -8.54 0.40
N LYS A 24 20.86 -7.56 1.15
CA LYS A 24 21.53 -7.08 2.36
C LYS A 24 21.56 -8.20 3.41
N GLY A 25 22.76 -8.69 3.72
CA GLY A 25 23.01 -9.70 4.73
C GLY A 25 22.55 -9.24 6.12
N GLY A 26 21.38 -9.74 6.52
CA GLY A 26 20.83 -9.70 7.87
C GLY A 26 19.98 -10.95 8.08
N ALA A 27 19.78 -11.37 9.32
CA ALA A 27 18.87 -12.47 9.61
C ALA A 27 17.45 -12.05 9.23
N ILE A 28 16.95 -12.55 8.09
CA ILE A 28 15.57 -12.32 7.64
C ILE A 28 14.68 -13.25 8.47
N SER A 29 13.88 -12.68 9.38
CA SER A 29 12.78 -13.40 10.00
C SER A 29 11.75 -13.68 8.92
N SER A 30 11.35 -14.95 8.79
CA SER A 30 10.33 -15.37 7.83
C SER A 30 8.91 -14.97 8.25
N THR A 31 8.75 -14.52 9.51
CA THR A 31 7.47 -14.07 10.09
C THR A 31 7.52 -12.57 10.37
N GLY A 32 6.37 -11.92 10.19
CA GLY A 32 6.17 -10.51 10.38
C GLY A 32 4.90 -10.12 11.11
N LEU A 33 4.94 -8.93 11.71
CA LEU A 33 3.81 -8.28 12.37
C LEU A 33 3.64 -6.86 11.81
N GLY A 34 2.44 -6.54 11.34
CA GLY A 34 2.02 -5.19 10.99
C GLY A 34 1.02 -4.67 12.03
N ILE A 35 1.24 -3.47 12.56
CA ILE A 35 0.31 -2.77 13.44
C ILE A 35 0.24 -1.31 13.00
N SER A 36 -0.96 -0.76 12.91
CA SER A 36 -1.19 0.65 12.64
C SER A 36 -2.25 1.19 13.59
N SER A 37 -2.01 2.39 14.08
CA SER A 37 -2.93 3.15 14.93
C SER A 37 -2.93 4.59 14.48
N TYR A 38 -4.11 5.15 14.32
CA TYR A 38 -4.29 6.52 13.88
C TYR A 38 -5.37 7.19 14.70
N TYR A 39 -4.96 8.21 15.45
CA TYR A 39 -5.82 8.99 16.33
C TYR A 39 -5.58 10.49 16.11
N LEU A 40 -6.65 11.25 16.03
CA LEU A 40 -6.74 12.68 15.79
C LEU A 40 -6.58 13.47 17.10
N LEU A 41 -5.44 13.27 17.75
CA LEU A 41 -5.18 13.87 19.07
C LEU A 41 -4.81 15.35 18.99
N ALA A 42 -4.33 15.82 17.84
CA ALA A 42 -3.84 17.18 17.64
C ALA A 42 -4.85 18.04 16.87
N GLN A 43 -5.76 18.70 17.58
CA GLN A 43 -6.72 19.64 16.98
C GLN A 43 -6.04 20.73 16.14
N ARG A 44 -4.84 21.21 16.54
CA ARG A 44 -4.07 22.19 15.75
C ARG A 44 -3.69 21.66 14.36
N ALA A 45 -3.33 20.39 14.24
CA ALA A 45 -2.99 19.79 12.96
C ALA A 45 -4.20 19.73 12.03
N LEU A 46 -5.38 19.42 12.59
CA LEU A 46 -6.65 19.48 11.86
C LEU A 46 -6.96 20.90 11.39
N SER A 47 -6.83 21.91 12.27
CA SER A 47 -7.05 23.32 11.90
C SER A 47 -6.16 23.78 10.76
N LEU A 48 -4.89 23.40 10.75
CA LEU A 48 -3.95 23.72 9.66
C LEU A 48 -4.38 23.07 8.34
N GLN A 49 -4.86 21.83 8.39
CA GLN A 49 -5.35 21.13 7.20
C GLN A 49 -6.66 21.71 6.69
N THR A 50 -7.57 22.12 7.57
CA THR A 50 -8.77 22.89 7.19
C THR A 50 -8.37 24.18 6.48
N GLY A 51 -7.42 24.94 7.04
CA GLY A 51 -6.93 26.19 6.43
C GLY A 51 -6.21 25.95 5.09
N ALA A 52 -5.62 24.78 4.89
CA ALA A 52 -5.00 24.36 3.64
C ALA A 52 -5.98 23.73 2.63
N GLY A 53 -7.28 23.65 2.95
CA GLY A 53 -8.31 23.13 2.05
C GLY A 53 -8.29 21.62 1.85
N TYR A 54 -7.80 20.85 2.83
CA TYR A 54 -7.74 19.38 2.73
C TYR A 54 -9.10 18.69 2.89
N PHE A 55 -10.05 19.32 3.61
CA PHE A 55 -11.29 18.67 4.00
C PHE A 55 -12.46 18.99 3.08
N ASN A 56 -13.19 17.95 2.71
CA ASN A 56 -14.42 18.10 1.93
C ASN A 56 -15.52 18.72 2.82
N PRO A 57 -16.15 19.83 2.40
CA PRO A 57 -17.26 20.47 3.13
C PRO A 57 -18.47 19.54 3.35
N LEU A 58 -18.64 18.51 2.51
CA LEU A 58 -19.71 17.52 2.65
C LEU A 58 -19.47 16.52 3.79
N GLY A 59 -18.29 16.55 4.43
CA GLY A 59 -17.99 15.65 5.55
C GLY A 59 -17.89 14.19 5.15
N ARG A 60 -17.41 13.90 3.94
CA ARG A 60 -17.11 12.53 3.46
C ARG A 60 -16.04 12.56 2.38
N CYS A 61 -15.34 11.44 2.20
CA CYS A 61 -14.53 11.22 1.01
C CYS A 61 -15.46 10.90 -0.17
N CYS A 62 -15.27 11.59 -1.28
CA CYS A 62 -16.02 11.38 -2.53
C CYS A 62 -15.04 10.93 -3.62
N SER A 63 -14.26 9.88 -3.35
CA SER A 63 -13.23 9.36 -4.27
C SER A 63 -13.82 9.03 -5.63
N PHE A 64 -13.19 9.53 -6.70
CA PHE A 64 -13.59 9.39 -8.10
C PHE A 64 -14.94 10.03 -8.47
N ASP A 65 -15.52 10.86 -7.59
CA ASP A 65 -16.75 11.59 -7.87
C ASP A 65 -16.45 12.98 -8.46
N ALA A 66 -17.35 13.50 -9.29
CA ALA A 66 -17.23 14.87 -9.81
C ALA A 66 -17.27 15.93 -8.68
N SER A 67 -17.79 15.59 -7.50
CA SER A 67 -17.81 16.39 -6.28
C SER A 67 -16.62 16.11 -5.35
N ALA A 68 -15.54 15.50 -5.83
CA ALA A 68 -14.30 15.23 -5.09
C ALA A 68 -13.58 16.54 -4.69
N LEU A 69 -13.80 16.98 -3.44
CA LEU A 69 -13.28 18.25 -2.90
C LEU A 69 -12.32 18.08 -1.72
N GLY A 70 -11.93 16.86 -1.36
CA GLY A 70 -11.03 16.59 -0.24
C GLY A 70 -11.35 15.30 0.51
N ILE A 71 -10.56 15.06 1.56
CA ILE A 71 -10.74 13.93 2.47
C ILE A 71 -11.67 14.29 3.64
N LEU A 72 -12.13 13.27 4.35
CA LEU A 72 -12.44 13.37 5.77
C LEU A 72 -11.44 12.50 6.55
N ARG A 73 -11.09 12.94 7.76
CA ARG A 73 -10.19 12.18 8.63
C ARG A 73 -11.00 11.15 9.43
N GLY A 74 -10.53 9.91 9.42
CA GLY A 74 -10.99 8.85 10.33
C GLY A 74 -9.97 8.59 11.44
N GLU A 75 -10.37 7.79 12.42
CA GLU A 75 -9.49 7.17 13.42
C GLU A 75 -9.63 5.65 13.33
N GLY A 76 -8.60 4.92 13.74
CA GLY A 76 -8.65 3.47 13.73
C GLY A 76 -7.35 2.82 14.18
N THR A 77 -7.46 1.57 14.62
CA THR A 77 -6.32 0.72 14.92
C THR A 77 -6.55 -0.65 14.28
N GLY A 78 -5.51 -1.23 13.70
CA GLY A 78 -5.54 -2.55 13.09
C GLY A 78 -4.17 -3.21 13.10
N GLY A 79 -4.14 -4.52 12.90
CA GLY A 79 -2.90 -5.26 12.78
C GLY A 79 -3.10 -6.64 12.17
N PHE A 80 -2.00 -7.21 11.68
CA PHE A 80 -1.97 -8.52 11.04
C PHE A 80 -0.61 -9.19 11.26
N VAL A 81 -0.60 -10.51 11.14
CA VAL A 81 0.63 -11.32 11.20
C VAL A 81 0.81 -11.98 9.83
N VAL A 82 2.02 -11.88 9.29
CA VAL A 82 2.44 -12.58 8.08
C VAL A 82 3.38 -13.68 8.51
N LYS A 83 3.20 -14.89 7.99
CA LYS A 83 4.07 -16.04 8.26
C LYS A 83 4.20 -16.83 6.96
N PRO A 84 5.30 -17.59 6.78
CA PRO A 84 5.48 -18.36 5.56
C PRO A 84 4.41 -19.43 5.48
N TYR A 85 3.68 -19.45 4.37
CA TYR A 85 2.69 -20.49 4.11
C TYR A 85 3.34 -21.69 3.40
N THR A 86 4.23 -21.41 2.45
CA THR A 86 5.02 -22.42 1.74
C THR A 86 6.52 -22.23 1.97
N LYS A 87 7.29 -23.28 1.70
CA LYS A 87 8.75 -23.27 1.69
C LYS A 87 9.25 -24.11 0.53
N LEU A 88 10.35 -23.68 -0.09
CA LEU A 88 11.07 -24.50 -1.06
C LEU A 88 11.91 -25.55 -0.32
N LEU A 89 11.61 -26.83 -0.55
CA LEU A 89 12.33 -27.99 -0.06
C LEU A 89 12.66 -28.87 -1.26
N ASP A 90 13.95 -29.13 -1.48
CA ASP A 90 14.46 -29.94 -2.62
C ASP A 90 13.94 -29.50 -4.00
N GLY A 91 13.65 -28.20 -4.17
CA GLY A 91 13.13 -27.62 -5.41
C GLY A 91 11.60 -27.64 -5.53
N GLU A 92 10.89 -28.26 -4.59
CA GLU A 92 9.43 -28.28 -4.55
C GLU A 92 8.89 -27.30 -3.50
N GLN A 93 7.78 -26.62 -3.82
CA GLN A 93 7.06 -25.82 -2.84
C GLN A 93 6.19 -26.72 -1.97
N VAL A 94 6.48 -26.75 -0.67
CA VAL A 94 5.73 -27.53 0.31
C VAL A 94 5.03 -26.57 1.26
N THR A 95 3.75 -26.83 1.55
CA THR A 95 3.00 -26.07 2.56
C THR A 95 3.52 -26.43 3.95
N VAL A 96 3.95 -25.43 4.72
CA VAL A 96 4.55 -25.60 6.05
C VAL A 96 3.65 -25.18 7.19
N ASP A 97 2.57 -24.44 6.90
CA ASP A 97 1.54 -24.09 7.88
C ASP A 97 0.24 -24.86 7.61
N SER A 98 -0.26 -25.55 8.63
CA SER A 98 -1.53 -26.28 8.56
C SER A 98 -2.75 -25.39 8.78
N SER A 99 -2.56 -24.17 9.29
CA SER A 99 -3.64 -23.22 9.50
C SER A 99 -3.99 -22.52 8.19
N PRO A 100 -5.27 -22.53 7.75
CA PRO A 100 -5.66 -21.79 6.56
C PRO A 100 -5.46 -20.29 6.78
N PRO A 101 -4.74 -19.59 5.88
CA PRO A 101 -4.55 -18.15 6.00
C PRO A 101 -5.83 -17.41 5.63
N VAL A 102 -5.99 -16.19 6.15
CA VAL A 102 -7.08 -15.27 5.74
C VAL A 102 -6.85 -14.77 4.30
N GLY A 103 -5.59 -14.67 3.90
CA GLY A 103 -5.15 -14.33 2.55
C GLY A 103 -3.65 -14.56 2.39
N LEU A 104 -3.18 -14.60 1.15
CA LEU A 104 -1.76 -14.69 0.81
C LEU A 104 -1.26 -13.32 0.39
N LEU A 105 -0.07 -12.95 0.88
CA LEU A 105 0.66 -11.77 0.43
C LEU A 105 1.65 -12.21 -0.65
N CYS A 106 1.35 -11.88 -1.92
CA CYS A 106 2.14 -12.34 -3.05
C CYS A 106 3.39 -11.49 -3.31
N SER A 107 3.28 -10.17 -3.17
CA SER A 107 4.39 -9.23 -3.34
C SER A 107 4.13 -7.95 -2.55
N THR A 108 5.19 -7.17 -2.32
CA THR A 108 5.09 -5.81 -1.79
C THR A 108 6.17 -4.97 -2.42
N SER A 109 5.82 -3.80 -2.93
CA SER A 109 6.79 -2.93 -3.59
C SER A 109 6.63 -1.49 -3.10
N THR A 110 7.74 -0.76 -3.03
CA THR A 110 7.75 0.67 -2.71
C THR A 110 8.61 1.43 -3.71
N ASN A 111 8.22 2.66 -4.03
CA ASN A 111 9.07 3.59 -4.76
C ASN A 111 8.85 5.02 -4.25
N CYS A 112 9.45 5.98 -4.94
CA CYS A 112 9.33 7.39 -4.63
C CYS A 112 9.11 8.16 -5.93
N SER A 113 8.19 9.12 -5.92
CA SER A 113 8.10 10.11 -6.97
C SER A 113 9.43 10.88 -7.04
N ALA A 114 10.06 10.92 -8.21
CA ALA A 114 11.27 11.70 -8.44
C ALA A 114 10.97 13.22 -8.39
N VAL A 115 11.87 14.06 -8.91
CA VAL A 115 11.62 15.52 -8.99
C VAL A 115 10.39 15.79 -9.86
N ASP A 116 9.33 16.29 -9.24
CA ASP A 116 8.06 16.65 -9.88
C ASP A 116 7.69 18.12 -9.59
N ALA A 117 6.58 18.59 -10.13
CA ALA A 117 6.08 19.97 -10.03
C ALA A 117 5.98 20.50 -8.59
N SER A 118 5.83 19.62 -7.61
CA SER A 118 6.05 19.93 -6.20
C SER A 118 6.35 18.67 -5.40
N ILE A 119 6.93 18.81 -4.20
CA ILE A 119 7.15 17.70 -3.26
C ILE A 119 5.87 16.96 -2.84
N ARG A 120 4.68 17.51 -3.11
CA ARG A 120 3.38 16.90 -2.80
C ARG A 120 2.57 16.55 -4.06
N ALA A 121 3.15 16.72 -5.24
CA ALA A 121 2.46 16.39 -6.48
C ALA A 121 2.41 14.85 -6.62
N PRO A 122 1.23 14.28 -6.90
CA PRO A 122 1.14 12.88 -7.32
C PRO A 122 1.82 12.69 -8.68
N HIS A 123 2.49 11.55 -8.89
CA HIS A 123 3.28 11.27 -10.10
C HIS A 123 2.85 9.94 -10.75
N GLY A 124 1.99 10.05 -11.77
CA GLY A 124 1.40 8.89 -12.47
C GLY A 124 2.42 7.86 -12.98
N PRO A 125 3.51 8.25 -13.65
CA PRO A 125 4.49 7.27 -14.13
C PRO A 125 5.16 6.46 -13.02
N ALA A 126 5.36 7.05 -11.84
CA ALA A 126 5.91 6.32 -10.68
C ALA A 126 4.88 5.33 -10.13
N LEU A 127 3.60 5.70 -10.11
CA LEU A 127 2.52 4.78 -9.73
C LEU A 127 2.40 3.61 -10.71
N GLN A 128 2.48 3.87 -12.01
CA GLN A 128 2.47 2.81 -13.02
C GLN A 128 3.68 1.87 -12.87
N GLU A 129 4.88 2.41 -12.68
CA GLU A 129 6.10 1.62 -12.49
C GLU A 129 5.99 0.68 -11.28
N ILE A 130 5.49 1.19 -10.14
CA ILE A 130 5.36 0.35 -8.95
C ILE A 130 4.27 -0.71 -9.08
N MET A 131 3.18 -0.41 -9.77
CA MET A 131 2.13 -1.39 -10.07
C MET A 131 2.67 -2.50 -10.98
N CYS A 132 3.36 -2.17 -12.06
CA CYS A 132 3.96 -3.16 -12.95
C CYS A 132 5.00 -4.03 -12.21
N SER A 133 5.90 -3.43 -11.44
CA SER A 133 6.91 -4.17 -10.66
C SER A 133 6.26 -5.12 -9.65
N SER A 134 5.18 -4.70 -9.00
CA SER A 134 4.49 -5.51 -8.00
C SER A 134 3.77 -6.72 -8.61
N LEU A 135 3.15 -6.54 -9.79
CA LEU A 135 2.51 -7.63 -10.55
C LEU A 135 3.54 -8.64 -11.06
N ASP A 136 4.66 -8.16 -11.59
CA ASP A 136 5.76 -9.00 -12.07
C ASP A 136 6.37 -9.83 -10.93
N GLU A 137 6.60 -9.22 -9.76
CA GLU A 137 7.11 -9.91 -8.57
C GLU A 137 6.12 -10.96 -8.03
N ALA A 138 4.82 -10.64 -8.06
CA ALA A 138 3.75 -11.57 -7.69
C ALA A 138 3.49 -12.67 -8.74
N GLN A 139 4.09 -12.57 -9.94
CA GLN A 139 3.85 -13.47 -11.07
C GLN A 139 2.36 -13.56 -11.48
N VAL A 140 1.65 -12.44 -11.43
CA VAL A 140 0.24 -12.33 -11.83
C VAL A 140 0.06 -11.31 -12.94
N THR A 141 -0.93 -11.49 -13.79
CA THR A 141 -1.27 -10.53 -14.84
C THR A 141 -2.35 -9.56 -14.35
N PRO A 142 -2.49 -8.37 -14.97
CA PRO A 142 -3.59 -7.45 -14.64
C PRO A 142 -4.98 -8.09 -14.75
N LEU A 143 -5.15 -9.11 -15.60
CA LEU A 143 -6.42 -9.81 -15.78
C LEU A 143 -6.75 -10.78 -14.63
N ASP A 144 -5.77 -11.11 -13.80
CA ASP A 144 -5.95 -11.94 -12.60
C ASP A 144 -6.39 -11.11 -11.38
N VAL A 145 -6.48 -9.78 -11.51
CA VAL A 145 -6.83 -8.86 -10.43
C VAL A 145 -8.33 -8.54 -10.46
N ASP A 146 -9.06 -9.06 -9.47
CA ASP A 146 -10.51 -8.83 -9.34
C ASP A 146 -10.85 -7.45 -8.77
N CYS A 147 -9.97 -6.88 -7.95
CA CYS A 147 -10.22 -5.63 -7.23
C CYS A 147 -8.93 -4.89 -6.91
N VAL A 148 -9.03 -3.55 -6.84
CA VAL A 148 -7.94 -2.66 -6.42
C VAL A 148 -8.46 -1.76 -5.31
N GLU A 149 -7.76 -1.77 -4.18
CA GLU A 149 -7.94 -0.76 -3.13
C GLU A 149 -6.97 0.39 -3.43
N VAL A 150 -7.51 1.56 -3.71
CA VAL A 150 -6.75 2.75 -4.12
C VAL A 150 -6.48 3.70 -2.95
N HIS A 151 -5.61 4.69 -3.14
CA HIS A 151 -5.44 5.76 -2.16
C HIS A 151 -6.70 6.62 -2.07
N GLY A 152 -7.27 7.00 -3.22
CA GLY A 152 -8.63 7.57 -3.32
C GLY A 152 -8.82 8.78 -2.42
N GLU A 153 -7.97 9.79 -2.56
CA GLU A 153 -7.96 10.97 -1.69
C GLU A 153 -9.26 11.80 -1.78
N GLY A 154 -10.11 11.57 -2.78
CA GLY A 154 -11.34 12.35 -2.93
C GLY A 154 -11.05 13.75 -3.42
N ARG A 155 -9.98 13.94 -4.20
CA ARG A 155 -9.63 15.19 -4.87
C ARG A 155 -9.44 14.92 -6.35
N MET A 156 -9.97 15.82 -7.19
CA MET A 156 -9.94 15.69 -8.66
C MET A 156 -8.57 15.26 -9.24
N LEU A 157 -7.47 15.95 -8.90
CA LEU A 157 -6.17 15.66 -9.51
C LEU A 157 -5.58 14.31 -9.04
N PRO A 158 -5.42 14.04 -7.73
CA PRO A 158 -4.98 12.72 -7.26
C PRO A 158 -5.85 11.56 -7.75
N ASP A 159 -7.18 11.70 -7.67
CA ASP A 159 -8.09 10.61 -8.05
C ASP A 159 -7.99 10.28 -9.54
N VAL A 160 -7.77 11.26 -10.41
CA VAL A 160 -7.54 11.01 -11.85
C VAL A 160 -6.22 10.30 -12.11
N ILE A 161 -5.22 10.47 -11.25
CA ILE A 161 -3.92 9.83 -11.38
C ILE A 161 -3.95 8.38 -10.86
N ASP A 162 -4.87 8.06 -9.95
CA ASP A 162 -5.12 6.70 -9.45
C ASP A 162 -5.84 5.79 -10.47
N VAL A 163 -6.34 6.33 -11.60
CA VAL A 163 -7.02 5.62 -12.70
C VAL A 163 -6.08 5.34 -13.86
#